data_AF-A0A412TIY2-F1
#
_entry.id   AF-A0A412TIY2-F1
#
_cell.length_a   1.000
_cell.length_b   1.000
_cell.length_c   1.000
_cell.angle_alpha   90.00
_cell.angle_beta   90.00
_cell.angle_gamma   90.00
#
_symmetry.space_group_name_H-M   'P 1'
#
loop_
_entity.id
_entity.type
_entity.pdbx_description
1 polymer ?
#
loop_
_entity_poly.entity_id
_entity_poly.type
_entity_poly.pdbx_seq_one_letter_code
_entity_poly.pdbx_strand_id
1 'polypeptide(L)'
;RQIGNIVSIQGYINTARRDGSNWGGIVAVIPNKIQPPRYSVRCSAADWNDDHKYNRGSSFTIYGGSRRIQLYERGMYNVNVELNFTYFV
;
A
#
# COMPACT_ATOMS: atom_id res chain seq x y z
N ARG A 1 11.99 4.18 7.27
CA ARG A 1 12.89 4.82 8.26
C ARG A 1 12.06 5.60 9.27
N GLN A 2 12.49 5.68 10.53
CA GLN A 2 11.91 6.56 11.56
C GLN A 2 12.93 7.62 11.97
N ILE A 3 12.50 8.88 12.13
CA ILE A 3 13.28 10.00 12.65
C ILE A 3 12.39 10.76 13.64
N GLY A 4 12.72 10.69 14.92
CA GLY A 4 11.83 11.19 15.98
C GLY A 4 10.44 10.54 15.89
N ASN A 5 9.41 11.38 15.82
CA ASN A 5 8.01 10.96 15.73
C ASN A 5 7.50 10.77 14.29
N ILE A 6 8.37 10.87 13.28
CA ILE A 6 7.99 10.71 11.87
C ILE A 6 8.53 9.39 11.34
N VAL A 7 7.65 8.59 10.74
CA VAL A 7 8.00 7.39 9.99
C VAL A 7 7.71 7.62 8.53
N SER A 8 8.70 7.35 7.67
CA SER A 8 8.55 7.33 6.22
C SER A 8 8.88 5.93 5.68
N ILE A 9 7.98 5.37 4.89
CA ILE A 9 8.13 4.06 4.24
C ILE A 9 8.02 4.32 2.74
N GLN A 10 9.01 3.84 2.00
CA GLN A 10 9.07 3.96 0.55
C GLN A 10 9.45 2.60 -0.04
N GLY A 11 8.93 2.29 -1.21
CA GLY A 11 9.28 1.07 -1.94
C GLY A 11 8.43 0.88 -3.17
N TYR A 12 8.62 -0.24 -3.83
CA TYR A 12 7.80 -0.70 -4.95
C TYR A 12 7.30 -2.11 -4.66
N ILE A 13 6.06 -2.39 -5.05
CA ILE A 13 5.48 -3.73 -5.02
C ILE A 13 5.10 -4.09 -6.45
N ASN A 14 5.53 -5.28 -6.90
CA ASN A 14 4.99 -5.84 -8.13
C ASN A 14 3.60 -6.41 -7.82
N THR A 15 2.59 -5.83 -8.47
CA THR A 15 1.17 -6.21 -8.33
C THR A 15 0.94 -7.67 -8.74
N ALA A 16 -0.01 -8.35 -8.10
CA ALA A 16 -0.08 -9.81 -8.11
C ALA A 16 -0.58 -10.42 -9.44
N ARG A 17 -0.47 -11.76 -9.49
CA ARG A 17 -0.62 -12.73 -10.59
C ARG A 17 -1.83 -12.52 -11.53
N ARG A 18 -1.79 -13.23 -12.67
CA ARG A 18 -2.81 -13.27 -13.75
C ARG A 18 -4.23 -13.10 -13.18
N ASP A 19 -4.91 -12.03 -13.61
CA ASP A 19 -6.22 -11.51 -13.17
C ASP A 19 -6.19 -10.34 -12.14
N GLY A 20 -5.01 -9.98 -11.63
CA GLY A 20 -4.74 -8.66 -11.03
C GLY A 20 -5.67 -8.25 -9.89
N SER A 21 -6.06 -9.20 -9.05
CA SER A 21 -6.99 -8.98 -7.95
C SER A 21 -6.42 -9.49 -6.63
N ASN A 22 -6.22 -8.57 -5.70
CA ASN A 22 -5.80 -8.84 -4.34
C ASN A 22 -6.74 -8.08 -3.41
N TRP A 23 -7.36 -8.77 -2.46
CA TRP A 23 -8.37 -8.21 -1.58
C TRP A 23 -7.94 -8.29 -0.11
N GLY A 24 -6.81 -7.64 0.20
CA GLY A 24 -6.31 -7.49 1.57
C GLY A 24 -5.17 -8.43 1.94
N GLY A 25 -4.47 -9.01 0.97
CA GLY A 25 -3.27 -9.81 1.20
C GLY A 25 -2.13 -8.98 1.81
N ILE A 26 -1.35 -9.59 2.69
CA ILE A 26 -0.18 -8.95 3.33
C ILE A 26 0.99 -9.00 2.34
N VAL A 27 1.52 -7.83 1.98
CA VAL A 27 2.64 -7.71 1.04
C VAL A 27 3.97 -7.39 1.73
N ALA A 28 3.91 -6.79 2.92
CA ALA A 28 5.08 -6.47 3.72
C ALA A 28 4.73 -6.27 5.20
N VAL A 29 5.75 -6.36 6.06
CA VAL A 29 5.62 -6.11 7.50
C VAL A 29 6.65 -5.09 7.96
N ILE A 30 6.20 -4.07 8.69
CA ILE A 30 7.04 -3.02 9.26
C ILE A 30 7.94 -3.61 10.36
N PRO A 31 9.28 -3.41 10.30
CA PRO A 31 10.21 -3.95 11.29
C PRO A 31 9.88 -3.52 12.71
N ASN A 32 10.08 -4.41 13.69
CA ASN A 32 9.76 -4.17 15.11
C ASN A 32 10.43 -2.91 15.71
N LYS A 33 11.57 -2.49 15.15
CA LYS A 33 12.31 -1.27 15.56
C LYS A 33 11.62 0.04 15.18
N ILE A 34 10.61 -0.01 14.30
CA ILE A 34 9.82 1.15 13.86
C ILE A 34 8.46 1.06 14.54
N GLN A 35 7.95 2.16 15.09
CA GLN A 35 6.60 2.15 15.68
C GLN A 35 5.52 2.07 14.59
N PRO A 36 4.45 1.28 14.78
CA PRO A 36 3.33 1.26 13.84
C PRO A 36 2.55 2.58 13.91
N PRO A 37 1.78 2.95 12.88
CA PRO A 37 0.98 4.17 12.91
C PRO A 37 -0.12 4.04 13.96
N ARG A 38 -0.39 5.11 14.72
CA ARG A 38 -1.50 5.14 15.69
C ARG A 38 -2.86 5.02 15.03
N TYR A 39 -3.00 5.62 13.85
CA TYR A 39 -4.23 5.59 13.03
C TYR A 39 -3.94 4.94 11.69
N SER A 40 -4.97 4.38 11.07
CA SER A 40 -4.81 3.76 9.76
C SER A 40 -4.33 4.75 8.72
N VAL A 41 -3.37 4.34 7.88
CA VAL A 41 -2.91 5.12 6.74
C VAL A 41 -3.13 4.34 5.46
N ARG A 42 -3.52 5.07 4.40
CA ARG A 42 -3.78 4.50 3.07
C ARG A 42 -3.08 5.34 2.01
N CYS A 43 -2.40 4.66 1.10
CA CYS A 43 -1.86 5.21 -0.14
C CYS A 43 -2.58 4.50 -1.30
N SER A 44 -3.02 5.25 -2.32
CA SER A 44 -3.68 4.66 -3.48
C SER A 44 -3.08 5.20 -4.76
N ALA A 45 -2.86 4.31 -5.72
CA ALA A 45 -2.54 4.63 -7.10
C ALA A 45 -3.68 4.13 -7.97
N ALA A 46 -4.13 4.94 -8.91
CA ALA A 46 -5.22 4.59 -9.81
C ALA A 46 -4.91 5.10 -11.22
N ASP A 47 -5.18 4.24 -12.20
CA ASP A 47 -5.13 4.57 -13.62
C ASP A 47 -6.56 4.88 -14.06
N TRP A 48 -6.79 6.14 -14.38
CA TRP A 48 -8.08 6.66 -14.84
C TRP A 48 -8.06 6.79 -16.36
N ASN A 49 -9.09 6.28 -17.01
CA ASN A 49 -9.38 6.55 -18.41
C ASN A 49 -10.81 7.09 -18.56
N ASP A 50 -11.15 7.55 -19.77
CA ASP A 50 -12.47 8.13 -20.05
C ASP A 50 -13.62 7.12 -19.86
N ASP A 51 -13.35 5.81 -19.96
CA ASP A 51 -14.32 4.75 -19.72
C ASP A 51 -14.17 4.17 -18.31
N HIS A 52 -14.90 4.76 -17.35
CA HIS A 52 -14.87 4.40 -15.93
C HIS A 52 -15.04 2.90 -15.63
N LYS A 53 -15.56 2.10 -16.58
CA LYS A 53 -15.73 0.65 -16.48
C LYS A 53 -14.41 -0.09 -16.23
N TYR A 54 -13.28 0.44 -16.70
CA TYR A 54 -11.98 -0.24 -16.62
C TYR A 54 -10.96 0.47 -15.74
N ASN A 55 -11.34 1.51 -14.99
CA ASN A 55 -10.43 2.16 -14.05
C ASN A 55 -9.80 1.11 -13.13
N ARG A 56 -8.47 1.11 -13.08
CA ARG A 56 -7.65 0.16 -12.32
C ARG A 56 -6.99 0.88 -11.18
N GLY A 57 -6.54 0.13 -10.20
CA GLY A 57 -5.73 0.71 -9.15
C GLY A 57 -5.36 -0.28 -8.07
N SER A 58 -4.53 0.24 -7.19
CA SER A 58 -4.02 -0.42 -6.01
C SER A 58 -4.10 0.54 -4.83
N SER A 59 -4.58 0.06 -3.70
CA SER A 59 -4.56 0.73 -2.42
C SER A 59 -3.76 -0.09 -1.44
N PHE A 60 -2.76 0.54 -0.84
CA PHE A 60 -2.00 -0.03 0.26
C PHE A 60 -2.53 0.54 1.56
N THR A 61 -2.71 -0.30 2.58
CA THR A 61 -3.26 0.13 3.86
C THR A 61 -2.44 -0.47 5.00
N ILE A 62 -2.09 0.37 5.97
CA ILE A 62 -1.59 -0.05 7.27
C ILE A 62 -2.67 0.34 8.28
N TYR A 63 -3.30 -0.64 8.91
CA TYR A 63 -4.28 -0.36 9.96
C TYR A 63 -3.62 0.20 11.22
N GLY A 64 -4.32 1.05 11.97
CA GLY A 64 -3.83 1.60 13.23
C GLY A 64 -3.36 0.51 14.20
N GLY A 65 -2.18 0.68 14.79
CA GLY A 65 -1.52 -0.30 15.65
C GLY A 65 -0.96 -1.53 14.93
N SER A 66 -1.24 -1.70 13.63
CA SER A 66 -0.76 -2.81 12.83
C SER A 66 0.60 -2.50 12.20
N ARG A 67 1.36 -3.56 11.96
CA ARG A 67 2.62 -3.53 11.19
C ARG A 67 2.44 -4.08 9.79
N ARG A 68 1.25 -4.55 9.45
CA ARG A 68 0.97 -5.25 8.19
C ARG A 68 0.60 -4.23 7.12
N ILE A 69 1.33 -4.25 6.02
CA ILE A 69 0.97 -3.53 4.81
C ILE A 69 0.09 -4.47 4.00
N GLN A 70 -1.18 -4.09 3.83
CA GLN A 70 -2.16 -4.85 3.05
C GLN A 70 -2.38 -4.19 1.70
N LEU A 71 -2.48 -5.01 0.66
CA LEU A 71 -2.73 -4.59 -0.71
C LEU A 71 -4.18 -4.92 -1.10
N TYR A 72 -4.87 -3.92 -1.62
CA TYR A 72 -6.15 -4.04 -2.31
C TYR A 72 -5.93 -3.60 -3.75
N GLU A 73 -6.11 -4.47 -4.73
CA GLU A 73 -5.92 -4.10 -6.12
C GLU A 73 -6.97 -4.73 -7.02
N ARG A 74 -7.23 -4.05 -8.14
CA ARG A 74 -8.11 -4.55 -9.20
C ARG A 74 -7.56 -4.15 -10.56
N GLY A 75 -7.29 -5.18 -11.36
CA GLY A 75 -6.86 -5.13 -12.75
C GLY A 75 -5.50 -4.50 -13.01
N MET A 76 -4.61 -4.51 -12.02
CA MET A 76 -3.17 -4.29 -12.24
C MET A 76 -2.49 -5.66 -12.42
N TYR A 77 -1.73 -5.84 -13.50
CA TYR A 77 -1.06 -7.11 -13.81
C TYR A 77 0.39 -6.87 -14.20
N ASN A 78 1.32 -7.42 -13.43
CA ASN A 78 2.76 -7.31 -13.67
C ASN A 78 3.23 -5.85 -13.79
N VAL A 79 2.64 -4.96 -13.00
CA VAL A 79 3.02 -3.54 -12.90
C VAL A 79 3.68 -3.30 -11.54
N ASN A 80 4.79 -2.57 -11.55
CA ASN A 80 5.41 -2.08 -10.32
C ASN A 80 4.67 -0.82 -9.87
N VAL A 81 4.10 -0.86 -8.67
CA VAL A 81 3.46 0.30 -8.06
C VAL A 81 4.32 0.83 -6.93
N GLU A 82 4.54 2.14 -6.94
CA GLU A 82 5.24 2.84 -5.87
C GLU A 82 4.36 2.96 -4.62
N LEU A 83 4.96 2.67 -3.49
CA LEU A 83 4.36 2.73 -2.17
C LEU A 83 5.09 3.78 -1.35
N ASN A 84 4.37 4.82 -0.94
CA ASN A 84 4.89 5.86 -0.05
C ASN A 84 3.92 6.12 1.10
N PHE A 85 4.40 5.96 2.33
CA PHE A 85 3.69 6.37 3.54
C PHE A 85 4.56 7.32 4.34
N THR A 86 3.95 8.37 4.85
CA THR A 86 4.51 9.16 5.94
C THR A 86 3.44 9.27 7.03
N TYR A 87 3.80 8.92 8.26
CA TYR A 87 2.89 9.00 9.40
C TYR A 87 3.62 9.41 10.67
N PHE A 88 2.84 9.96 11.60
CA PHE A 88 3.28 10.26 12.96
C PHE A 88 3.00 9.08 13.89
N VAL A 89 3.93 8.85 14.83
CA VAL A 89 3.83 7.83 15.88
C VAL A 89 3.48 8.45 17.22
#